data_AF-A0A060YWD8-F1
#
_entry.id   AF-A0A060YWD8-F1
#
_cell.length_a   1.000
_cell.length_b   1.000
_cell.length_c   1.000
_cell.angle_alpha   90.00
_cell.angle_beta   90.00
_cell.angle_gamma   90.00
#
_symmetry.space_group_name_H-M   'P 1'
#
loop_
_entity.id
_entity.type
_entity.pdbx_description
1 polymer ?
#
loop_
_entity_poly.entity_id
_entity_poly.type
_entity_poly.pdbx_seq_one_letter_code
_entity_poly.pdbx_strand_id
1 'polypeptide(L)'
;MYVQRPGSNGNNPRFINGYHTKKRLDPKEYTNRTHVDPRQRTMKLWSILPSDEGLYECHIQYQTKKKQENIQLNVTANYSIPIVTVACDNVSCLVTCSSDSGYPRRDIEWSPNPPLNQSHWRVVNSSDVTDPVSMLFSVYSSISVNCSSGPRLNLSCNVGGALSQEHTVCEY
;
A
#
# COMPACT_ATOMS: atom_id res chain seq x y z
N MET A 1 -22.25 -2.59 22.83
CA MET A 1 -21.79 -2.28 21.47
C MET A 1 -20.77 -3.33 21.08
N TYR A 2 -20.80 -3.79 19.84
CA TYR A 2 -19.81 -4.72 19.30
C TYR A 2 -19.54 -4.44 17.83
N VAL A 3 -18.39 -4.92 17.36
CA VAL A 3 -17.96 -4.79 15.97
C VAL A 3 -17.76 -6.19 15.38
N GLN A 4 -18.19 -6.37 14.14
CA GLN A 4 -18.00 -7.59 13.36
C GLN A 4 -17.67 -7.27 11.91
N ARG A 5 -17.10 -8.22 11.17
CA ARG A 5 -17.08 -8.17 9.71
C ARG A 5 -18.33 -8.89 9.18
N PRO A 6 -18.99 -8.35 8.14
CA PRO A 6 -20.08 -9.06 7.49
C PRO A 6 -19.54 -10.36 6.89
N GLY A 7 -20.33 -11.44 6.95
CA GLY A 7 -19.99 -12.68 6.27
C GLY A 7 -20.45 -12.67 4.81
N SER A 8 -20.03 -13.66 4.03
CA SER A 8 -20.46 -13.80 2.62
C SER A 8 -21.99 -13.87 2.55
N ASN A 9 -22.60 -12.95 1.79
CA ASN A 9 -24.07 -12.81 1.66
C ASN A 9 -24.82 -12.62 2.99
N GLY A 10 -24.17 -12.06 4.02
CA GLY A 10 -24.77 -11.81 5.34
C GLY A 10 -24.85 -13.05 6.24
N ASN A 11 -24.45 -14.22 5.75
CA ASN A 11 -24.38 -15.44 6.54
C ASN A 11 -23.00 -15.56 7.21
N ASN A 12 -22.98 -16.01 8.47
CA ASN A 12 -21.77 -16.21 9.30
C ASN A 12 -20.91 -14.95 9.52
N PRO A 13 -21.44 -13.90 10.15
CA PRO A 13 -20.65 -12.72 10.48
C PRO A 13 -19.52 -13.05 11.47
N ARG A 14 -18.32 -12.52 11.17
CA ARG A 14 -17.12 -12.74 11.97
C ARG A 14 -17.04 -11.69 13.07
N PHE A 15 -17.35 -12.10 14.30
CA PHE A 15 -17.25 -11.23 15.46
C PHE A 15 -15.79 -10.85 15.72
N ILE A 16 -15.55 -9.56 15.99
CA ILE A 16 -14.20 -9.04 16.27
C ILE A 16 -14.07 -8.82 17.76
N ASN A 17 -14.78 -7.82 18.30
CA ASN A 17 -14.70 -7.45 19.71
C ASN A 17 -15.95 -6.68 20.15
N GLY A 18 -16.21 -6.66 21.45
CA GLY A 18 -17.24 -5.87 22.10
C GLY A 18 -18.10 -6.67 23.07
N TYR A 19 -19.14 -6.02 23.55
CA TYR A 19 -20.06 -6.59 24.53
C TYR A 19 -21.15 -7.38 23.82
N HIS A 20 -21.04 -8.71 23.87
CA HIS A 20 -22.01 -9.64 23.30
C HIS A 20 -22.27 -10.79 24.28
N THR A 21 -23.54 -11.16 24.46
CA THR A 21 -23.95 -12.13 25.50
C THR A 21 -23.47 -13.55 25.23
N LYS A 22 -23.31 -13.93 23.95
CA LYS A 22 -22.95 -15.30 23.53
C LYS A 22 -21.60 -15.43 22.83
N LYS A 23 -21.00 -14.31 22.41
CA LYS A 23 -19.78 -14.31 21.59
C LYS A 23 -18.66 -13.71 22.42
N ARG A 24 -17.52 -14.40 22.46
CA ARG A 24 -16.29 -13.91 23.07
C ARG A 24 -15.35 -13.47 21.94
N LEU A 25 -14.28 -12.76 22.29
CA LEU A 25 -13.16 -12.52 21.37
C LEU A 25 -12.68 -13.87 20.84
N ASP A 26 -12.97 -14.14 19.57
CA ASP A 26 -12.82 -15.45 18.93
C ASP A 26 -11.76 -15.49 17.82
N PRO A 27 -11.31 -14.36 17.22
CA PRO A 27 -10.18 -14.43 16.32
C PRO A 27 -8.84 -14.26 17.03
N LYS A 28 -7.95 -15.26 16.95
CA LYS A 28 -6.51 -15.09 17.25
C LYS A 28 -5.91 -13.83 16.59
N GLU A 29 -6.40 -13.48 15.41
CA GLU A 29 -5.98 -12.34 14.59
C GLU A 29 -6.20 -10.95 15.24
N TYR A 30 -7.26 -10.80 16.04
CA TYR A 30 -7.61 -9.51 16.69
C TYR A 30 -7.30 -9.49 18.19
N THR A 31 -6.89 -10.63 18.75
CA THR A 31 -6.40 -10.75 20.13
C THR A 31 -5.21 -9.81 20.34
N ASN A 32 -5.22 -9.06 21.44
CA ASN A 32 -4.21 -8.04 21.79
C ASN A 32 -4.07 -6.86 20.81
N ARG A 33 -4.82 -6.85 19.71
CA ARG A 33 -4.84 -5.76 18.72
C ARG A 33 -6.08 -4.89 18.82
N THR A 34 -7.07 -5.25 19.65
CA THR A 34 -8.32 -4.51 19.78
C THR A 34 -8.67 -4.14 21.22
N HIS A 35 -9.32 -3.00 21.39
CA HIS A 35 -9.88 -2.57 22.68
C HIS A 35 -11.19 -1.81 22.47
N VAL A 36 -12.20 -2.13 23.28
CA VAL A 36 -13.52 -1.51 23.21
C VAL A 36 -13.75 -0.64 24.44
N ASP A 37 -14.02 0.65 24.22
CA ASP A 37 -14.41 1.58 25.27
C ASP A 37 -15.95 1.58 25.41
N PRO A 38 -16.51 1.08 26.53
CA PRO A 38 -17.95 1.03 26.74
C PRO A 38 -18.59 2.41 26.91
N ARG A 39 -17.86 3.38 27.46
CA ARG A 39 -18.37 4.74 27.74
C ARG A 39 -18.43 5.54 26.45
N GLN A 40 -17.37 5.52 25.68
CA GLN A 40 -17.29 6.23 24.40
C GLN A 40 -18.00 5.49 23.26
N ARG A 41 -18.27 4.19 23.41
CA ARG A 41 -18.81 3.32 22.35
C ARG A 41 -17.91 3.33 21.11
N THR A 42 -16.60 3.18 21.35
CA THR A 42 -15.56 3.13 20.31
C THR A 42 -14.78 1.83 20.41
N MET A 43 -14.20 1.41 19.29
CA MET A 43 -13.23 0.31 19.25
C MET A 43 -11.94 0.84 18.64
N LYS A 44 -10.82 0.58 19.30
CA LYS A 44 -9.47 0.79 18.78
C LYS A 44 -8.96 -0.51 18.19
N LEU A 45 -8.28 -0.42 17.05
CA LEU A 45 -7.56 -1.50 16.38
C LEU A 45 -6.12 -1.02 16.15
N TRP A 46 -5.14 -1.80 16.59
CA TRP A 46 -3.71 -1.48 16.51
C TRP A 46 -2.98 -2.42 15.56
N SER A 47 -1.79 -1.97 15.12
CA SER A 47 -0.92 -2.72 14.21
C SER A 47 -1.68 -3.15 12.96
N ILE A 48 -2.35 -2.20 12.31
CA ILE A 48 -3.19 -2.44 11.13
C ILE A 48 -2.37 -3.12 10.03
N LEU A 49 -2.94 -4.17 9.45
CA LEU A 49 -2.39 -4.90 8.32
C LEU A 49 -3.31 -4.73 7.10
N PRO A 50 -2.83 -4.90 5.87
CA PRO A 50 -3.69 -4.91 4.69
C PRO A 50 -4.84 -5.92 4.78
N SER A 51 -4.67 -7.05 5.46
CA SER A 51 -5.74 -8.03 5.68
C SER A 51 -6.93 -7.51 6.50
N ASP A 52 -6.73 -6.42 7.26
CA ASP A 52 -7.80 -5.74 7.99
C ASP A 52 -8.67 -4.87 7.07
N GLU A 53 -8.22 -4.52 5.86
CA GLU A 53 -8.97 -3.71 4.91
C GLU A 53 -10.31 -4.35 4.56
N GLY A 54 -11.38 -3.54 4.55
CA GLY A 54 -12.71 -3.97 4.12
C GLY A 54 -13.83 -3.40 5.00
N LEU A 55 -15.01 -4.00 4.85
CA LEU A 55 -16.22 -3.57 5.54
C LEU A 55 -16.29 -4.11 6.97
N TYR A 56 -16.72 -3.25 7.89
CA TYR A 56 -17.01 -3.54 9.29
C TYR A 56 -18.42 -3.08 9.61
N GLU A 57 -19.06 -3.77 10.55
CA GLU A 57 -20.37 -3.41 11.07
C GLU A 57 -20.25 -3.12 12.57
N CYS A 58 -20.66 -1.93 12.97
CA CYS A 58 -20.79 -1.53 14.36
C CYS A 58 -22.25 -1.68 14.80
N HIS A 59 -22.48 -2.51 15.81
CA HIS A 59 -23.79 -2.79 16.36
C HIS A 59 -23.93 -2.20 17.76
N ILE A 60 -24.88 -1.29 17.94
CA ILE A 60 -25.17 -0.62 19.20
C ILE A 60 -26.58 -1.00 19.66
N GLN A 61 -26.64 -1.70 20.79
CA GLN A 61 -27.88 -2.05 21.47
C GLN A 61 -28.19 -0.97 22.51
N TYR A 62 -29.36 -0.35 22.37
CA TYR A 62 -30.01 0.47 23.39
C TYR A 62 -31.12 -0.33 24.06
N GLN A 63 -31.67 0.15 25.17
CA GLN A 63 -32.79 -0.51 25.86
C GLN A 63 -34.01 -0.71 24.93
N THR A 64 -34.27 0.25 24.04
CA THR A 64 -35.47 0.26 23.18
C THR A 64 -35.19 0.15 21.69
N LYS A 65 -33.91 0.26 21.27
CA LYS A 65 -33.53 0.34 19.85
C LYS A 65 -32.25 -0.42 19.56
N LYS A 66 -32.14 -0.93 18.34
CA LYS A 66 -30.90 -1.47 17.78
C LYS A 66 -30.45 -0.54 16.66
N LYS A 67 -29.15 -0.25 16.62
CA LYS A 67 -28.55 0.55 15.56
C LYS A 67 -27.37 -0.23 14.99
N GLN A 68 -27.34 -0.35 13.66
CA GLN A 68 -26.20 -0.87 12.91
C GLN A 68 -25.65 0.27 12.06
N GLU A 69 -24.32 0.40 12.04
CA GLU A 69 -23.59 1.32 11.17
C GLU A 69 -22.49 0.57 10.44
N ASN A 70 -22.30 0.88 9.17
CA ASN A 70 -21.29 0.27 8.33
C ASN A 70 -20.06 1.19 8.24
N ILE A 71 -18.87 0.61 8.39
CA ILE A 71 -17.59 1.33 8.38
C ILE A 71 -16.69 0.64 7.37
N GLN A 72 -16.30 1.36 6.31
CA GLN A 72 -15.30 0.88 5.36
C GLN A 72 -13.91 1.30 5.87
N LEU A 73 -13.05 0.33 6.19
CA LEU A 73 -11.66 0.55 6.53
C LEU A 73 -10.81 0.37 5.27
N ASN A 74 -10.13 1.43 4.83
CA ASN A 74 -9.10 1.36 3.80
C ASN A 74 -7.73 1.48 4.48
N VAL A 75 -6.78 0.65 4.05
CA VAL A 75 -5.45 0.57 4.63
C VAL A 75 -4.44 1.11 3.63
N THR A 76 -3.46 1.86 4.13
CA THR A 76 -2.31 2.29 3.33
C THR A 76 -1.02 2.02 4.08
N ALA A 77 0.02 1.69 3.32
CA ALA A 77 1.39 1.61 3.81
C ALA A 77 2.27 2.40 2.85
N ASN A 78 3.07 3.31 3.39
CA ASN A 78 3.97 4.12 2.58
C ASN A 78 5.10 3.24 2.05
N TYR A 79 5.33 3.35 0.76
CA TYR A 79 6.50 2.80 0.09
C TYR A 79 7.79 3.37 0.70
N SER A 80 8.86 2.55 0.73
CA SER A 80 10.18 3.04 1.07
C SER A 80 10.62 4.12 0.08
N ILE A 81 11.52 5.02 0.49
CA ILE A 81 12.15 5.96 -0.44
C ILE A 81 12.78 5.13 -1.58
N PRO A 82 12.38 5.34 -2.85
CA PRO A 82 12.84 4.47 -3.92
C PRO A 82 14.36 4.58 -4.11
N ILE A 83 14.98 3.44 -4.35
CA ILE A 83 16.41 3.33 -4.64
C ILE A 83 16.56 3.25 -6.16
N VAL A 84 17.40 4.15 -6.69
CA VAL A 84 17.72 4.20 -8.12
C VAL A 84 19.16 3.74 -8.33
N THR A 85 19.35 2.84 -9.28
CA THR A 85 20.67 2.38 -9.74
C THR A 85 20.82 2.67 -11.22
N VAL A 86 22.01 3.14 -11.61
CA VAL A 86 22.33 3.51 -12.99
C VAL A 86 23.49 2.65 -13.48
N ALA A 87 23.33 2.03 -14.64
CA ALA A 87 24.39 1.33 -15.35
C ALA A 87 24.42 1.81 -16.81
N CYS A 88 25.51 2.44 -17.23
CA CYS A 88 25.64 3.03 -18.56
C CYS A 88 26.70 2.32 -19.40
N ASP A 89 26.42 2.20 -20.70
CA ASP A 89 27.39 1.93 -21.75
C ASP A 89 27.56 3.19 -22.62
N ASN A 90 28.31 3.06 -23.73
CA ASN A 90 28.63 4.19 -24.61
C ASN A 90 27.41 4.76 -25.37
N VAL A 91 26.27 4.05 -25.40
CA VAL A 91 25.12 4.32 -26.27
C VAL A 91 23.85 4.53 -25.43
N SER A 92 23.75 3.90 -24.26
CA SER A 92 22.55 3.90 -23.43
C SER A 92 22.84 3.70 -21.94
N CYS A 93 21.90 4.14 -21.10
CA CYS A 93 21.88 3.85 -19.68
C CYS A 93 20.67 3.00 -19.32
N LEU A 94 20.92 1.90 -18.60
CA LEU A 94 19.89 1.14 -17.89
C LEU A 94 19.73 1.75 -16.50
N VAL A 95 18.54 2.26 -16.21
CA VAL A 95 18.21 2.86 -14.92
C VAL A 95 17.12 2.02 -14.28
N THR A 96 17.39 1.52 -13.08
CA THR A 96 16.47 0.68 -12.32
C THR A 96 16.02 1.43 -11.07
N CYS A 97 14.73 1.42 -10.81
CA CYS A 97 14.10 1.96 -9.61
C CYS A 97 13.40 0.82 -8.87
N SER A 98 13.55 0.79 -7.55
CA SER A 98 12.90 -0.18 -6.66
C SER A 98 12.39 0.49 -5.40
N SER A 99 11.25 0.03 -4.90
CA SER A 99 10.66 0.50 -3.66
C SER A 99 9.85 -0.60 -3.00
N ASP A 100 9.93 -0.70 -1.68
CA ASP A 100 9.47 -1.85 -0.92
C ASP A 100 8.34 -1.52 0.05
N SER A 101 7.64 -2.58 0.46
CA SER A 101 6.72 -2.59 1.61
C SER A 101 5.55 -1.58 1.54
N GLY A 102 5.05 -1.27 0.34
CA GLY A 102 3.91 -0.35 0.16
C GLY A 102 2.55 -1.03 -0.04
N TYR A 103 1.46 -0.31 0.25
CA TYR A 103 0.09 -0.77 -0.01
C TYR A 103 -0.86 0.43 -0.20
N PRO A 104 -1.82 0.39 -1.15
CA PRO A 104 -2.03 -0.66 -2.16
C PRO A 104 -0.91 -0.64 -3.22
N ARG A 105 -0.90 -1.61 -4.13
CA ARG A 105 0.06 -1.66 -5.25
C ARG A 105 0.06 -0.34 -6.03
N ARG A 106 1.25 0.23 -6.26
CA ARG A 106 1.48 1.41 -7.12
C ARG A 106 2.52 1.11 -8.18
N ASP A 107 2.34 1.70 -9.36
CA ASP A 107 3.36 1.68 -10.41
C ASP A 107 4.47 2.69 -10.10
N ILE A 108 5.65 2.44 -10.68
CA ILE A 108 6.75 3.40 -10.66
C ILE A 108 6.51 4.47 -11.74
N GLU A 109 6.52 5.72 -11.31
CA GLU A 109 6.40 6.89 -12.17
C GLU A 109 7.79 7.52 -12.37
N TRP A 110 8.28 7.51 -13.61
CA TRP A 110 9.58 8.10 -13.95
C TRP A 110 9.45 9.59 -14.24
N SER A 111 10.37 10.39 -13.69
CA SER A 111 10.42 11.83 -13.84
C SER A 111 11.77 12.27 -14.43
N PRO A 112 11.93 12.26 -15.77
CA PRO A 112 13.10 12.81 -16.43
C PRO A 112 13.10 14.33 -16.45
N ASN A 113 14.26 14.93 -16.21
CA ASN A 113 14.51 16.36 -16.29
C ASN A 113 15.78 16.65 -17.13
N PRO A 114 15.67 17.32 -18.28
CA PRO A 114 14.44 17.79 -18.92
C PRO A 114 13.50 16.64 -19.33
N PRO A 115 12.19 16.93 -19.53
CA PRO A 115 11.23 15.94 -20.02
C PRO A 115 11.69 15.32 -21.34
N LEU A 116 11.67 13.99 -21.42
CA LEU A 116 12.06 13.24 -22.61
C LEU A 116 10.84 12.82 -23.43
N ASN A 117 10.98 12.82 -24.75
CA ASN A 117 10.04 12.13 -25.65
C ASN A 117 10.13 10.61 -25.45
N GLN A 118 9.01 9.89 -25.61
CA GLN A 118 8.94 8.43 -25.48
C GLN A 118 9.85 7.67 -26.46
N SER A 119 10.40 8.32 -27.49
CA SER A 119 11.39 7.72 -28.40
C SER A 119 12.80 7.62 -27.80
N HIS A 120 13.11 8.40 -26.75
CA HIS A 120 14.45 8.48 -26.16
C HIS A 120 14.64 7.55 -24.96
N TRP A 121 13.54 7.02 -24.41
CA TRP A 121 13.59 6.07 -23.32
C TRP A 121 12.42 5.10 -23.40
N ARG A 122 12.58 3.90 -22.86
CA ARG A 122 11.49 2.93 -22.76
C ARG A 122 11.63 2.09 -21.50
N VAL A 123 10.51 1.67 -20.95
CA VAL A 123 10.49 0.62 -19.92
C VAL A 123 10.95 -0.69 -20.58
N VAL A 124 11.98 -1.30 -20.01
CA VAL A 124 12.52 -2.59 -20.48
C VAL A 124 12.16 -3.73 -19.54
N ASN A 125 11.89 -3.42 -18.27
CA ASN A 125 11.45 -4.40 -17.29
C ASN A 125 10.57 -3.73 -16.23
N SER A 126 9.54 -4.41 -15.75
CA SER A 126 8.72 -3.94 -14.64
C SER A 126 8.00 -5.11 -14.00
N SER A 127 8.04 -5.22 -12.67
CA SER A 127 7.16 -6.14 -11.95
C SER A 127 7.04 -5.75 -10.49
N ASP A 128 6.28 -6.57 -9.78
CA ASP A 128 6.06 -6.44 -8.36
C ASP A 128 6.06 -7.81 -7.70
N VAL A 129 6.39 -7.81 -6.41
CA VAL A 129 6.37 -8.97 -5.53
C VAL A 129 5.50 -8.61 -4.35
N THR A 130 4.55 -9.48 -4.02
CA THR A 130 3.73 -9.35 -2.82
C THR A 130 4.31 -10.24 -1.74
N ASP A 131 4.58 -9.67 -0.56
CA ASP A 131 4.93 -10.46 0.61
C ASP A 131 3.70 -11.25 1.08
N PRO A 132 3.75 -12.60 1.16
CA PRO A 132 2.57 -13.41 1.42
C PRO A 132 2.04 -13.30 2.85
N VAL A 133 2.82 -12.72 3.78
CA VAL A 133 2.45 -12.60 5.20
C VAL A 133 1.83 -11.23 5.48
N SER A 134 2.54 -10.16 5.14
CA SER A 134 2.13 -8.77 5.34
C SER A 134 1.22 -8.25 4.23
N MET A 135 1.18 -8.92 3.06
CA MET A 135 0.47 -8.49 1.86
C MET A 135 0.95 -7.14 1.29
N LEU A 136 2.15 -6.70 1.70
CA LEU A 136 2.77 -5.48 1.19
C LEU A 136 3.45 -5.75 -0.15
N PHE A 137 3.50 -4.72 -1.00
CA PHE A 137 4.09 -4.78 -2.33
C PHE A 137 5.50 -4.19 -2.35
N SER A 138 6.41 -4.92 -2.97
CA SER A 138 7.70 -4.43 -3.46
C SER A 138 7.62 -4.31 -4.98
N VAL A 139 7.99 -3.16 -5.52
CA VAL A 139 7.84 -2.84 -6.94
C VAL A 139 9.19 -2.49 -7.56
N TYR A 140 9.36 -2.88 -8.81
CA TYR A 140 10.57 -2.58 -9.57
C TYR A 140 10.24 -2.19 -11.01
N SER A 141 11.03 -1.29 -11.56
CA SER A 141 10.97 -0.88 -12.96
C SER A 141 12.37 -0.55 -13.44
N SER A 142 12.67 -0.90 -14.68
CA SER A 142 13.90 -0.52 -15.35
C SER A 142 13.59 0.14 -16.68
N ILE A 143 14.24 1.26 -16.95
CA ILE A 143 14.17 1.99 -18.21
C ILE A 143 15.51 1.95 -18.92
N SER A 144 15.49 1.86 -20.24
CA SER A 144 16.65 2.10 -21.09
C SER A 144 16.53 3.49 -21.68
N VAL A 145 17.55 4.32 -21.46
CA VAL A 145 17.66 5.70 -21.94
C VAL A 145 18.75 5.75 -23.00
N ASN A 146 18.44 6.28 -24.17
CA ASN A 146 19.42 6.45 -25.25
C ASN A 146 20.28 7.71 -25.02
N CYS A 147 21.58 7.54 -24.90
CA CYS A 147 22.56 8.59 -24.64
C CYS A 147 23.39 9.00 -25.87
N SER A 148 23.14 8.41 -27.05
CA SER A 148 23.99 8.60 -28.26
C SER A 148 24.09 10.03 -28.77
N SER A 149 23.08 10.85 -28.50
CA SER A 149 22.97 12.24 -28.99
C SER A 149 22.05 13.10 -28.11
N GLY A 150 21.78 12.64 -26.88
CA GLY A 150 20.90 13.30 -25.93
C GLY A 150 21.65 14.23 -24.97
N PRO A 151 20.96 15.20 -24.34
CA PRO A 151 21.56 16.00 -23.27
C PRO A 151 21.79 15.14 -22.02
N ARG A 152 22.60 15.66 -21.08
CA ARG A 152 22.63 15.17 -19.70
C ARG A 152 21.23 15.24 -19.10
N LEU A 153 20.84 14.20 -18.37
CA LEU A 153 19.49 14.02 -17.86
C LEU A 153 19.54 13.70 -16.38
N ASN A 154 18.68 14.33 -15.59
CA ASN A 154 18.42 13.92 -14.23
C ASN A 154 17.17 13.06 -14.21
N LEU A 155 17.24 11.91 -13.54
CA LEU A 155 16.14 10.98 -13.40
C LEU A 155 15.82 10.79 -11.94
N SER A 156 14.54 10.92 -11.61
CA SER A 156 13.97 10.43 -10.36
C SER A 156 12.81 9.49 -10.67
N CYS A 157 12.44 8.70 -9.67
CA CYS A 157 11.23 7.89 -9.71
C CYS A 157 10.38 8.14 -8.46
N ASN A 158 9.07 8.02 -8.64
CA ASN A 158 8.06 8.16 -7.61
C ASN A 158 7.25 6.88 -7.49
N VAL A 159 6.96 6.45 -6.26
CA VAL A 159 6.07 5.33 -5.97
C VAL A 159 5.12 5.72 -4.85
N GLY A 160 3.84 5.92 -5.17
CA GLY A 160 2.82 6.23 -4.16
C GLY A 160 3.10 7.49 -3.33
N GLY A 161 3.83 8.46 -3.88
CA GLY A 161 4.24 9.70 -3.20
C GLY A 161 5.64 9.64 -2.57
N ALA A 162 6.30 8.49 -2.56
CA ALA A 162 7.70 8.38 -2.15
C ALA A 162 8.61 8.69 -3.36
N LEU A 163 9.36 9.79 -3.28
CA LEU A 163 10.24 10.27 -4.33
C LEU A 163 11.70 9.87 -4.07
N SER A 164 12.40 9.37 -5.10
CA SER A 164 13.82 9.04 -5.04
C SER A 164 14.72 10.29 -5.02
N GLN A 165 16.01 10.09 -4.75
CA GLN A 165 17.01 11.08 -5.15
C GLN A 165 17.08 11.19 -6.67
N GLU A 166 17.50 12.34 -7.18
CA GLU A 166 17.80 12.52 -8.60
C GLU A 166 19.17 11.92 -8.94
N HIS A 167 19.23 11.22 -10.06
CA HIS A 167 20.48 10.65 -10.60
C HIS A 167 20.74 11.19 -11.99
N THR A 168 21.95 11.70 -12.20
CA THR A 168 22.39 12.15 -13.51
C THR A 168 22.77 10.93 -14.37
N VAL A 169 22.34 10.95 -15.63
CA VAL A 169 22.65 9.96 -16.66
C VAL A 169 23.10 10.65 -17.96
N CYS A 170 23.73 9.89 -18.85
CA CYS A 170 24.30 10.38 -20.11
C CYS A 170 25.35 11.49 -19.89
N GLU A 171 26.34 11.25 -19.03
CA GLU A 171 27.34 12.25 -18.61
C GLU A 171 28.43 12.59 -19.65
N TYR A 172 28.45 11.88 -20.78
CA TYR A 172 29.50 11.92 -21.80
C TYR A 172 29.60 13.25 -22.57
#